data_AF-A0A1F6PT63-F1
#
_entry.id   AF-A0A1F6PT63-F1
#
_cell.length_a   1.000
_cell.length_b   1.000
_cell.length_c   1.000
_cell.angle_alpha   90.00
_cell.angle_beta   90.00
_cell.angle_gamma   90.00
#
_symmetry.space_group_name_H-M   'P 1'
#
loop_
_entity.id
_entity.type
_entity.pdbx_description
1 polymer ?
#
loop_
_entity_poly.entity_id
_entity_poly.type
_entity_poly.pdbx_seq_one_letter_code
_entity_poly.pdbx_strand_id
1 'polypeptide(L)'
;MNKTTFSLLLLLFSPLILMVFHIIFVRLNKNIFKFKISNQNTAIFCELILNIPIIFIFYSLNKSFSAAAYAFLVYNSLGYAYFHFFNMSETARRIKILLEIKKNKILKIENLTQDYKSDFMVKTRLQRLIELNQIKKINEKYFIKGKILLFATLMIRFLKKTLNLENKTL
;
A
#
# COMPACT_ATOMS: atom_id res chain seq x y z
N MET A 1 -11.68 22.29 27.18
CA MET A 1 -11.42 22.37 25.72
C MET A 1 -12.75 22.49 25.00
N ASN A 2 -12.87 23.38 24.00
CA ASN A 2 -14.14 23.58 23.30
C ASN A 2 -14.52 22.34 22.47
N LYS A 3 -15.81 22.05 22.34
CA LYS A 3 -16.34 20.88 21.61
C LYS A 3 -15.82 20.84 20.17
N THR A 4 -15.83 21.98 19.48
CA THR A 4 -15.29 22.15 18.13
C THR A 4 -13.79 21.83 18.06
N THR A 5 -12.99 22.29 19.04
CA THR A 5 -11.56 21.99 19.11
C THR A 5 -11.30 20.50 19.29
N PHE A 6 -12.08 19.82 20.16
CA PHE A 6 -11.99 18.37 20.31
C PHE A 6 -12.36 17.63 19.02
N SER A 7 -13.44 18.03 18.34
CA SER A 7 -13.84 17.49 17.04
C SER A 7 -12.74 17.65 15.98
N LEU A 8 -12.13 18.83 15.87
CA LEU A 8 -11.04 19.06 14.90
C LEU A 8 -9.79 18.23 15.22
N LEU A 9 -9.41 18.10 16.50
CA LEU A 9 -8.31 17.22 16.91
C LEU A 9 -8.61 15.74 16.61
N LEU A 10 -9.86 15.30 16.77
CA LEU A 10 -10.27 13.93 16.43
C LEU A 10 -10.09 13.63 14.93
N LEU A 11 -10.42 14.56 14.04
CA LEU A 11 -10.15 14.42 12.60
C LEU A 11 -8.65 14.51 12.29
N LEU A 12 -7.91 15.42 12.92
CA LEU A 12 -6.46 15.54 12.71
C LEU A 12 -5.72 14.24 13.04
N PHE A 13 -6.13 13.56 14.11
CA PHE A 13 -5.54 12.28 14.53
C PHE A 13 -6.24 11.04 13.93
N SER A 14 -7.30 11.19 13.15
CA SER A 14 -8.02 10.04 12.56
C SER A 14 -7.17 9.14 11.66
N PRO A 15 -6.14 9.60 10.91
CA PRO A 15 -5.24 8.72 10.18
C PRO A 15 -4.40 7.82 11.10
N LEU A 16 -3.97 8.34 12.26
CA LEU A 16 -3.23 7.55 13.25
C LEU A 16 -4.14 6.53 13.93
N ILE A 17 -5.39 6.91 14.25
CA ILE A 17 -6.40 5.99 14.78
C ILE A 17 -6.68 4.86 13.79
N LEU A 18 -6.90 5.20 12.50
CA LEU A 18 -7.07 4.22 11.42
C LEU A 18 -5.85 3.30 11.27
N MET A 19 -4.64 3.86 11.32
CA MET A 19 -3.40 3.07 11.26
C MET A 19 -3.27 2.09 12.44
N VAL A 20 -3.50 2.55 13.68
CA VAL A 20 -3.43 1.70 14.88
C VAL A 20 -4.50 0.60 14.82
N PHE A 21 -5.73 0.95 14.48
CA PHE A 21 -6.82 -0.01 14.32
C PHE A 21 -6.52 -1.05 13.22
N HIS A 22 -5.99 -0.63 12.07
CA HIS A 22 -5.57 -1.52 10.99
C HIS A 22 -4.43 -2.47 11.43
N ILE A 23 -3.43 -1.98 12.15
CA ILE A 23 -2.34 -2.82 12.70
C ILE A 23 -2.89 -3.86 13.67
N ILE A 24 -3.80 -3.47 14.57
CA ILE A 24 -4.45 -4.38 15.51
C ILE A 24 -5.27 -5.42 14.75
N PHE A 25 -6.12 -5.01 13.82
CA PHE A 25 -6.98 -5.91 13.05
C PHE A 25 -6.16 -6.90 12.22
N VAL A 26 -5.07 -6.48 11.56
CA VAL A 26 -4.17 -7.40 10.82
C VAL A 26 -3.52 -8.42 11.76
N ARG A 27 -3.09 -8.02 12.96
CA ARG A 27 -2.51 -8.94 13.96
C ARG A 27 -3.54 -9.94 14.49
N LEU A 28 -4.74 -9.48 14.83
CA LEU A 28 -5.85 -10.33 15.28
C LEU A 28 -6.32 -11.27 14.16
N ASN A 29 -6.40 -10.79 12.92
CA ASN A 29 -6.74 -11.65 11.78
C ASN A 29 -5.68 -12.71 11.52
N LYS A 30 -4.38 -12.38 11.62
CA LYS A 30 -3.30 -13.37 11.45
C LYS A 30 -3.34 -14.47 12.53
N ASN A 31 -3.59 -14.10 13.78
CA ASN A 31 -3.43 -15.02 14.92
C ASN A 31 -4.73 -15.76 15.29
N ILE A 32 -5.89 -15.08 15.20
CA ILE A 32 -7.18 -15.56 15.71
C ILE A 32 -8.11 -15.94 14.56
N PHE A 33 -8.57 -14.95 13.78
CA PHE A 33 -9.68 -15.15 12.83
C PHE A 33 -9.29 -15.89 11.53
N LYS A 34 -8.04 -15.75 11.08
CA LYS A 34 -7.44 -16.40 9.90
C LYS A 34 -8.22 -16.17 8.59
N PHE A 35 -8.93 -15.05 8.46
CA PHE A 35 -9.64 -14.70 7.22
C PHE A 35 -8.65 -14.44 6.08
N LYS A 36 -8.94 -15.00 4.90
CA LYS A 36 -8.14 -14.85 3.66
C LYS A 36 -8.42 -13.50 2.97
N ILE A 37 -8.10 -12.40 3.65
CA ILE A 37 -8.31 -11.02 3.17
C ILE A 37 -6.93 -10.39 2.85
N SER A 38 -6.83 -9.65 1.75
CA SER A 38 -5.60 -8.92 1.41
C SER A 38 -5.41 -7.71 2.34
N ASN A 39 -4.17 -7.35 2.69
CA ASN A 39 -3.90 -6.18 3.55
C ASN A 39 -4.55 -4.88 3.02
N GLN A 40 -4.70 -4.76 1.70
CA GLN A 40 -5.32 -3.60 1.04
C GLN A 40 -6.83 -3.56 1.30
N ASN A 41 -7.51 -4.71 1.18
CA ASN A 41 -8.93 -4.83 1.50
C ASN A 41 -9.17 -4.69 3.01
N THR A 42 -8.23 -5.15 3.84
CA THR A 42 -8.28 -4.96 5.30
C THR A 42 -8.22 -3.49 5.69
N ALA A 43 -7.39 -2.68 5.02
CA ALA A 43 -7.33 -1.23 5.24
C ALA A 43 -8.67 -0.55 4.93
N ILE A 44 -9.29 -0.86 3.78
CA ILE A 44 -10.61 -0.34 3.39
C ILE A 44 -11.68 -0.77 4.40
N PHE A 45 -11.67 -2.03 4.83
CA PHE A 45 -12.61 -2.54 5.83
C PHE A 45 -12.48 -1.82 7.18
N CYS A 46 -11.25 -1.50 7.60
CA CYS A 46 -10.99 -0.71 8.80
C CYS A 46 -11.52 0.73 8.70
N GLU A 47 -11.36 1.36 7.53
CA GLU A 47 -11.90 2.70 7.24
C GLU A 47 -13.44 2.72 7.27
N LEU A 48 -14.09 1.73 6.65
CA LEU A 48 -15.54 1.58 6.67
C LEU A 48 -16.10 1.34 8.07
N ILE A 49 -15.42 0.54 8.91
CA ILE A 49 -15.84 0.34 10.31
C ILE A 49 -15.72 1.64 11.12
N LEU A 50 -14.61 2.35 11.01
CA LEU A 50 -14.33 3.54 11.82
C LEU A 50 -15.16 4.78 11.42
N ASN A 51 -15.79 4.77 10.24
CA ASN A 51 -16.81 5.76 9.88
C ASN A 51 -17.95 5.81 10.92
N ILE A 52 -18.44 4.67 11.40
CA ILE A 52 -19.58 4.60 12.34
C ILE A 52 -19.32 5.38 13.64
N PRO A 53 -18.27 5.07 14.44
CA PRO A 53 -17.99 5.82 15.67
C PRO A 53 -17.63 7.28 15.41
N ILE A 54 -16.94 7.61 14.31
CA ILE A 54 -16.58 9.01 14.00
C ILE A 54 -17.83 9.85 13.73
N ILE A 55 -18.75 9.38 12.89
CA ILE A 55 -20.04 10.03 12.62
C ILE A 55 -20.85 10.17 13.92
N PHE A 56 -20.94 9.10 14.70
CA PHE A 56 -21.69 9.09 15.96
C PHE A 56 -21.14 10.09 16.99
N ILE A 57 -19.81 10.15 17.17
CA ILE A 57 -19.14 11.11 18.06
C ILE A 57 -19.37 12.54 17.58
N PHE A 58 -19.20 12.82 16.28
CA PHE A 58 -19.40 14.15 15.71
C PHE A 58 -20.84 14.65 15.86
N TYR A 59 -21.81 13.79 15.55
CA TYR A 59 -23.23 14.09 15.76
C TYR A 59 -23.55 14.31 17.24
N SER A 60 -23.01 13.46 18.13
CA SER A 60 -23.27 13.57 19.57
C SER A 60 -22.70 14.83 20.21
N LEU A 61 -21.50 15.27 19.78
CA LEU A 61 -20.85 16.48 20.29
C LEU A 61 -21.47 17.77 19.77
N ASN A 62 -21.78 17.83 18.47
CA ASN A 62 -22.20 19.06 17.79
C ASN A 62 -23.73 19.15 17.60
N LYS A 63 -24.47 18.05 17.81
CA LYS A 63 -25.93 17.94 17.61
C LYS A 63 -26.41 18.47 16.25
N SER A 64 -25.57 18.33 15.22
CA SER A 64 -25.78 18.86 13.89
C SER A 64 -25.48 17.80 12.83
N PHE A 65 -26.42 17.60 11.92
CA PHE A 65 -26.24 16.71 10.76
C PHE A 65 -25.12 17.21 9.84
N SER A 66 -25.05 18.53 9.60
CA SER A 66 -23.99 19.13 8.76
C SER A 66 -22.60 18.89 9.33
N ALA A 67 -22.43 18.90 10.65
CA ALA A 67 -21.15 18.57 11.31
C ALA A 67 -20.79 17.08 11.13
N ALA A 68 -21.77 16.18 11.14
CA ALA A 68 -21.56 14.76 10.91
C ALA A 68 -21.23 14.46 9.42
N ALA A 69 -21.91 15.12 8.49
CA ALA A 69 -21.63 15.03 7.05
C ALA A 69 -20.25 15.58 6.70
N TYR A 70 -19.85 16.72 7.30
CA TYR A 70 -18.50 17.26 7.19
C TYR A 70 -17.44 16.26 7.69
N ALA A 71 -17.65 15.67 8.86
CA ALA A 71 -16.74 14.68 9.43
C ALA A 71 -16.61 13.44 8.54
N PHE A 72 -17.72 12.95 7.97
CA PHE A 72 -17.70 11.85 7.00
C PHE A 72 -16.83 12.18 5.77
N LEU A 73 -17.05 13.34 5.13
CA LEU A 73 -16.28 13.74 3.94
C LEU A 73 -14.78 13.91 4.24
N VAL A 74 -14.43 14.58 5.34
CA VAL A 74 -13.03 14.80 5.72
C VAL A 74 -12.37 13.49 6.14
N TYR A 75 -13.07 12.64 6.91
CA TYR A 75 -12.52 11.35 7.36
C TYR A 75 -12.20 10.42 6.19
N ASN A 76 -13.11 10.23 5.22
CA ASN A 76 -12.84 9.38 4.06
C ASN A 76 -11.79 10.00 3.11
N SER A 77 -11.67 11.33 3.08
CA SER A 77 -10.59 12.01 2.32
C SER A 77 -9.20 11.74 2.95
N LEU A 78 -9.14 11.73 4.28
CA LEU A 78 -7.94 11.38 5.05
C LEU A 78 -7.63 9.86 5.00
N GLY A 79 -8.65 9.02 5.05
CA GLY A 79 -8.54 7.57 4.89
C GLY A 79 -8.06 7.16 3.50
N TYR A 80 -8.58 7.80 2.44
CA TYR A 80 -8.08 7.67 1.07
C TYR A 80 -6.59 8.03 0.93
N ALA A 81 -6.14 9.12 1.57
CA ALA A 81 -4.73 9.49 1.59
C ALA A 81 -3.86 8.45 2.31
N TYR A 82 -4.32 7.93 3.45
CA TYR A 82 -3.69 6.82 4.17
C TYR A 82 -3.63 5.53 3.33
N PHE A 83 -4.72 5.17 2.66
CA PHE A 83 -4.80 4.00 1.78
C PHE A 83 -3.79 4.07 0.64
N HIS A 84 -3.63 5.24 -0.01
CA HIS A 84 -2.58 5.44 -1.01
C HIS A 84 -1.17 5.32 -0.45
N PHE A 85 -0.90 5.93 0.71
CA PHE A 85 0.40 5.81 1.37
C PHE A 85 0.75 4.34 1.72
N PHE A 86 -0.25 3.60 2.22
CA PHE A 86 -0.14 2.17 2.48
C PHE A 86 0.11 1.34 1.20
N ASN A 87 -0.64 1.62 0.13
CA ASN A 87 -0.48 0.94 -1.16
C ASN A 87 0.88 1.22 -1.82
N MET A 88 1.39 2.44 -1.72
CA MET A 88 2.74 2.78 -2.18
C MET A 88 3.80 2.00 -1.41
N SER A 89 3.63 1.84 -0.09
CA SER A 89 4.53 1.05 0.77
C SER A 89 4.53 -0.45 0.40
N GLU A 90 3.35 -1.04 0.20
CA GLU A 90 3.19 -2.41 -0.30
C GLU A 90 3.81 -2.58 -1.71
N THR A 91 3.61 -1.61 -2.59
CA THR A 91 4.17 -1.61 -3.95
C THR A 91 5.71 -1.53 -3.92
N ALA A 92 6.28 -0.65 -3.09
CA ALA A 92 7.73 -0.54 -2.90
C ALA A 92 8.34 -1.84 -2.36
N ARG A 93 7.69 -2.51 -1.39
CA ARG A 93 8.11 -3.83 -0.90
C ARG A 93 8.10 -4.88 -2.02
N ARG A 94 7.03 -4.94 -2.83
CA ARG A 94 6.94 -5.88 -3.97
C ARG A 94 8.05 -5.61 -5.00
N ILE A 95 8.33 -4.35 -5.34
CA ILE A 95 9.41 -3.96 -6.24
C ILE A 95 10.78 -4.36 -5.66
N LYS A 96 11.02 -4.12 -4.36
CA LYS A 96 12.28 -4.52 -3.70
C LYS A 96 12.51 -6.04 -3.79
N ILE A 97 11.49 -6.85 -3.47
CA ILE A 97 11.57 -8.31 -3.57
C ILE A 97 11.87 -8.75 -5.02
N LEU A 98 11.22 -8.15 -6.02
CA LEU A 98 11.49 -8.43 -7.44
C LEU A 98 12.91 -8.03 -7.86
N LEU A 99 13.45 -6.94 -7.33
CA LEU A 99 14.83 -6.51 -7.60
C LEU A 99 15.87 -7.41 -6.92
N GLU A 100 15.60 -7.91 -5.72
CA GLU A 100 16.46 -8.88 -5.01
C GLU A 100 16.48 -10.23 -5.75
N ILE A 101 15.31 -10.73 -6.18
CA ILE A 101 15.20 -11.92 -7.06
C ILE A 101 15.99 -11.71 -8.36
N LYS A 102 15.93 -10.51 -8.96
CA LYS A 102 16.66 -10.16 -10.18
C LYS A 102 18.18 -10.06 -9.97
N LYS A 103 18.65 -9.46 -8.86
CA LYS A 103 20.09 -9.28 -8.58
C LYS A 103 20.77 -10.63 -8.31
N ASN A 104 20.13 -11.50 -7.54
CA ASN A 104 20.80 -12.69 -7.02
C ASN A 104 20.62 -13.95 -7.88
N LYS A 105 19.75 -13.93 -8.91
CA LYS A 105 19.39 -15.03 -9.83
C LYS A 105 18.85 -16.33 -9.21
N ILE A 106 19.13 -16.60 -7.94
CA ILE A 106 18.70 -17.78 -7.18
C ILE A 106 18.28 -17.33 -5.78
N LEU A 107 16.98 -17.23 -5.54
CA LEU A 107 16.39 -17.37 -4.21
C LEU A 107 15.60 -18.67 -4.25
N LYS A 108 16.22 -19.77 -3.81
CA LYS A 108 15.58 -21.09 -3.83
C LYS A 108 14.29 -21.03 -2.99
N ILE A 109 13.16 -21.40 -3.58
CA ILE A 109 11.94 -21.83 -2.86
C ILE A 109 12.15 -23.23 -2.23
N GLU A 110 13.38 -23.76 -2.28
CA GLU A 110 13.72 -25.16 -2.07
C GLU A 110 14.83 -25.34 -1.03
N ASN A 111 15.62 -24.27 -0.79
CA ASN A 111 16.04 -23.90 0.57
C ASN A 111 14.93 -23.04 1.27
N LEU A 112 13.69 -23.31 0.85
CA LEU A 112 12.38 -22.95 1.40
C LEU A 112 11.40 -24.16 1.20
N THR A 113 11.93 -25.32 0.75
CA THR A 113 11.30 -26.62 0.36
C THR A 113 10.11 -26.64 -0.64
N GLN A 114 10.10 -27.42 -1.74
CA GLN A 114 11.21 -28.08 -2.47
C GLN A 114 10.93 -28.47 -3.96
N ASP A 115 9.91 -27.94 -4.65
CA ASP A 115 9.39 -28.56 -5.91
C ASP A 115 8.64 -27.63 -6.91
N TYR A 116 8.97 -26.33 -6.97
CA TYR A 116 8.10 -25.32 -7.62
C TYR A 116 8.26 -25.20 -9.15
N LYS A 117 7.63 -26.15 -9.88
CA LYS A 117 7.42 -26.17 -11.34
C LYS A 117 6.97 -24.79 -11.88
N SER A 118 7.87 -24.10 -12.58
CA SER A 118 7.87 -22.63 -12.65
C SER A 118 7.28 -21.99 -13.92
N ASP A 119 6.87 -22.77 -14.92
CA ASP A 119 6.54 -22.22 -16.26
C ASP A 119 5.23 -21.43 -16.32
N PHE A 120 4.20 -21.82 -15.54
CA PHE A 120 2.88 -21.20 -15.66
C PHE A 120 2.87 -19.76 -15.11
N MET A 121 3.45 -19.56 -13.92
CA MET A 121 3.51 -18.24 -13.27
C MET A 121 4.38 -17.23 -14.02
N VAL A 122 5.42 -17.67 -14.73
CA VAL A 122 6.26 -16.78 -15.54
C VAL A 122 5.51 -16.34 -16.81
N LYS A 123 4.81 -17.27 -17.49
CA LYS A 123 3.98 -16.95 -18.67
C LYS A 123 2.86 -15.96 -18.32
N THR A 124 2.08 -16.19 -17.27
CA THR A 124 1.00 -15.25 -16.86
C THR A 124 1.51 -13.85 -16.53
N ARG A 125 2.72 -13.73 -15.96
CA ARG A 125 3.33 -12.42 -15.62
C ARG A 125 3.88 -11.70 -16.85
N LEU A 126 4.54 -12.41 -17.76
CA LEU A 126 5.02 -11.84 -19.02
C LEU A 126 3.86 -11.39 -19.91
N GLN A 127 2.78 -12.18 -19.97
CA GLN A 127 1.58 -11.84 -20.72
C GLN A 127 0.94 -10.55 -20.20
N ARG A 128 0.76 -10.40 -18.87
CA ARG A 128 0.27 -9.13 -18.28
C ARG A 128 1.16 -7.92 -18.55
N LEU A 129 2.49 -8.09 -18.60
CA LEU A 129 3.41 -6.99 -18.91
C LEU A 129 3.39 -6.58 -20.39
N ILE A 130 3.01 -7.51 -21.29
CA ILE A 130 2.74 -7.23 -22.72
C ILE A 130 1.37 -6.54 -22.87
N GLU A 131 0.32 -7.05 -22.20
CA GLU A 131 -1.03 -6.45 -22.16
C GLU A 131 -0.99 -5.00 -21.67
N LEU A 132 -0.20 -4.71 -20.63
CA LEU A 132 0.03 -3.36 -20.11
C LEU A 132 0.97 -2.50 -20.99
N ASN A 133 1.39 -2.96 -22.17
CA ASN A 133 2.32 -2.29 -23.10
C ASN A 133 3.69 -1.89 -22.50
N GLN A 134 4.05 -2.42 -21.32
CA GLN A 134 5.29 -2.06 -20.61
C GLN A 134 6.52 -2.74 -21.22
N ILE A 135 6.35 -3.95 -21.76
CA ILE A 135 7.38 -4.67 -22.51
C ILE A 135 6.86 -5.09 -23.89
N LYS A 136 7.74 -5.08 -24.89
CA LYS A 136 7.49 -5.63 -26.24
C LYS A 136 8.33 -6.90 -26.42
N LYS A 137 7.71 -8.00 -26.83
CA LYS A 137 8.43 -9.22 -27.25
C LYS A 137 8.84 -9.07 -28.72
N ILE A 138 10.11 -9.25 -29.03
CA ILE A 138 10.65 -9.31 -30.40
C ILE A 138 11.69 -10.44 -30.42
N ASN A 139 11.51 -11.43 -31.30
CA ASN A 139 12.42 -12.56 -31.51
C ASN A 139 12.94 -13.15 -30.19
N GLU A 140 11.98 -13.61 -29.37
CA GLU A 140 12.17 -14.20 -28.03
C GLU A 140 12.74 -13.30 -26.92
N LYS A 141 13.16 -12.07 -27.26
CA LYS A 141 13.71 -11.09 -26.32
C LYS A 141 12.66 -10.06 -25.91
N TYR A 142 12.71 -9.62 -24.65
CA TYR A 142 11.77 -8.65 -24.07
C TYR A 142 12.41 -7.28 -23.93
N PHE A 143 11.81 -6.26 -24.56
CA PHE A 143 12.30 -4.89 -24.58
C PHE A 143 11.38 -3.97 -23.78
N ILE A 144 11.92 -3.15 -22.89
CA ILE A 144 11.15 -2.19 -22.08
C ILE A 144 10.74 -1.00 -22.95
N LYS A 145 9.44 -0.67 -22.99
CA LYS A 145 8.88 0.38 -23.87
C LYS A 145 8.56 1.70 -23.14
N GLY A 146 8.50 1.70 -21.80
CA GLY A 146 8.04 2.85 -21.01
C GLY A 146 9.14 3.78 -20.49
N LYS A 147 9.24 5.00 -21.03
CA LYS A 147 10.13 6.07 -20.50
C LYS A 147 9.80 6.48 -19.06
N ILE A 148 8.54 6.33 -18.62
CA ILE A 148 8.08 6.74 -17.28
C ILE A 148 8.75 5.92 -16.16
N LEU A 149 8.93 4.61 -16.35
CA LEU A 149 9.59 3.75 -15.35
C LEU A 149 11.09 4.10 -15.21
N LEU A 150 11.73 4.43 -16.34
CA LEU A 150 13.09 4.99 -16.37
C LEU A 150 13.15 6.34 -15.66
N PHE A 151 12.19 7.23 -15.88
CA PHE A 151 12.14 8.55 -15.24
C PHE A 151 11.93 8.45 -13.72
N ALA A 152 11.03 7.57 -13.25
CA ALA A 152 10.87 7.28 -11.83
C ALA A 152 12.15 6.70 -11.20
N THR A 153 12.86 5.82 -11.92
CA THR A 153 14.15 5.28 -11.48
C THR A 153 15.24 6.36 -11.41
N LEU A 154 15.26 7.28 -12.38
CA LEU A 154 16.18 8.42 -12.41
C LEU A 154 15.89 9.43 -11.29
N MET A 155 14.62 9.71 -11.00
CA MET A 155 14.22 10.57 -9.89
C MET A 155 14.61 9.98 -8.53
N ILE A 156 14.37 8.67 -8.32
CA ILE A 156 14.83 7.96 -7.10
C ILE A 156 16.36 7.99 -6.99
N ARG A 157 17.08 7.85 -8.11
CA ARG A 157 18.55 7.95 -8.13
C ARG A 157 19.04 9.36 -7.80
N PHE A 158 18.39 10.39 -8.35
CA PHE A 158 18.68 11.79 -8.04
C PHE A 158 18.45 12.10 -6.56
N LEU A 159 17.31 11.66 -6.01
CA LEU A 159 16.97 11.83 -4.59
C LEU A 159 17.96 11.11 -3.65
N LYS A 160 18.44 9.92 -4.02
CA LYS A 160 19.51 9.22 -3.28
C LYS A 160 20.84 9.98 -3.28
N LYS A 161 21.17 10.63 -4.39
CA LYS A 161 22.39 11.44 -4.54
C LYS A 161 22.33 12.72 -3.71
N THR A 162 21.18 13.39 -3.65
CA THR A 162 21.01 14.59 -2.79
C THR A 162 20.94 14.27 -1.30
N LEU A 163 20.42 13.09 -0.92
CA LEU A 163 20.38 12.61 0.46
C LEU A 163 21.70 11.97 0.95
N ASN A 164 22.76 11.98 0.13
CA ASN A 164 24.06 11.37 0.42
C ASN A 164 23.98 9.88 0.85
N LEU A 165 23.00 9.15 0.32
CA LEU A 165 22.78 7.72 0.59
C LEU A 165 23.58 6.81 -0.35
N GLU A 166 24.60 7.32 -1.05
CA GLU A 166 25.57 6.55 -1.83
C GLU A 166 26.67 5.93 -0.95
N ASN A 167 26.30 5.42 0.23
CA ASN A 167 27.19 4.57 1.01
C ASN A 167 27.27 3.18 0.37
N LYS A 168 28.49 2.85 -0.05
CA LYS A 168 28.97 1.57 -0.61
C LYS A 168 28.26 0.34 -0.03
N THR A 169 27.63 -0.45 -0.91
CA THR A 169 27.74 -1.93 -0.86
C THR A 169 27.53 -2.53 -2.24
N LEU A 170 28.38 -3.50 -2.54
CA LEU A 170 28.45 -4.39 -3.70
C LEU A 170 27.11 -5.06 -4.04
#